data_AF-A0A7Y5BGY6-F1
#
_entry.id   AF-A0A7Y5BGY6-F1
#
_cell.length_a   1.000
_cell.length_b   1.000
_cell.length_c   1.000
_cell.angle_alpha   90.00
_cell.angle_beta   90.00
_cell.angle_gamma   90.00
#
_symmetry.space_group_name_H-M   'P 1'
#
loop_
_entity.id
_entity.type
_entity.pdbx_description
1 polymer ?
#
loop_
_entity_poly.entity_id
_entity_poly.type
_entity_poly.pdbx_seq_one_letter_code
_entity_poly.pdbx_strand_id
1 'polypeptide(L)'
;MIQSTLANTLIQTITPYQEIFSSREILYFKIVLFLLILLVIVFGAIYYFSDKKIFRPFLKKMTPKPLPVKFDYENKLNFIRTYHIKNQLYREGCFEISATLKTFLETIYKKDVEEMTVTEIEKNLSDNSAREILRLLSKYQFQKTNTSKENFEQMCSQALSLINDRKRFLPK
;
A
#
# COMPACT_ATOMS: atom_id res chain seq x y z
N MET A 1 58.71 53.60 26.52
CA MET A 1 59.15 52.72 25.42
C MET A 1 58.74 51.25 25.64
N ILE A 2 57.59 50.99 26.29
CA ILE A 2 57.10 49.63 26.62
C ILE A 2 55.69 49.36 26.05
N GLN A 3 54.90 50.42 25.78
CA GLN A 3 53.55 50.30 25.24
C GLN A 3 53.49 49.86 23.76
N SER A 4 54.52 50.16 22.95
CA SER A 4 54.54 49.75 21.54
C SER A 4 54.87 48.28 21.33
N THR A 5 55.55 47.65 22.30
CA THR A 5 55.93 46.24 22.21
C THR A 5 54.73 45.34 22.51
N LEU A 6 53.96 45.63 23.55
CA LEU A 6 52.76 44.86 23.93
C LEU A 6 51.64 44.93 22.87
N ALA A 7 51.48 46.06 22.19
CA ALA A 7 50.51 46.20 21.10
C ALA A 7 50.87 45.31 19.89
N ASN A 8 52.16 45.21 19.56
CA ASN A 8 52.62 44.37 18.44
C ASN A 8 52.54 42.87 18.76
N THR A 9 52.73 42.45 20.01
CA THR A 9 52.57 41.04 20.41
C THR A 9 51.10 40.61 20.46
N LEU A 10 50.18 41.51 20.79
CA LEU A 10 48.73 41.23 20.76
C LEU A 10 48.20 41.10 19.33
N ILE A 11 48.72 41.88 18.38
CA ILE A 11 48.33 41.78 16.96
C ILE A 11 48.85 40.46 16.33
N GLN A 12 50.03 39.98 16.74
CA GLN A 12 50.59 38.71 16.25
C GLN A 12 49.98 37.45 16.87
N THR A 13 49.29 37.56 18.01
CA THR A 13 48.67 36.40 18.68
C THR A 13 47.21 36.19 18.29
N ILE A 14 46.55 37.21 17.72
CA ILE A 14 45.14 37.12 17.26
C ILE A 14 45.06 36.69 15.77
N THR A 15 46.16 36.76 15.02
CA THR A 15 46.19 36.51 13.58
C THR A 15 46.25 35.05 13.08
N PRO A 16 46.43 33.97 13.87
CA PRO A 16 46.41 32.63 13.29
C PRO A 16 45.00 32.02 13.18
N TYR A 17 43.95 32.65 13.74
CA TYR A 17 42.59 32.10 13.68
C TYR A 17 41.77 32.53 12.44
N GLN A 18 42.32 33.38 11.57
CA GLN A 18 41.62 33.86 10.37
C GLN A 18 41.86 33.04 9.10
N GLU A 19 42.67 31.98 9.15
CA GLU A 19 42.87 31.06 8.01
C GLU A 19 42.64 29.59 8.42
N ILE A 20 41.42 29.22 8.78
CA ILE A 20 41.10 27.78 9.01
C ILE A 20 39.80 27.36 8.32
N PHE A 21 39.48 27.97 7.17
CA PHE A 21 38.66 27.27 6.20
C PHE A 21 39.27 27.46 4.82
N SER A 22 39.96 26.42 4.34
CA SER A 22 40.42 26.40 2.95
C SER A 22 39.22 26.69 2.05
N SER A 23 39.40 27.42 0.95
CA SER A 23 38.29 27.70 -0.01
C SER A 23 37.56 26.41 -0.45
N ARG A 24 38.25 25.27 -0.35
CA ARG A 24 37.71 23.92 -0.56
C ARG A 24 36.72 23.49 0.53
N GLU A 25 36.98 23.75 1.81
CA GLU A 25 36.09 23.38 2.92
C GLU A 25 34.79 24.20 2.92
N ILE A 26 34.88 25.48 2.55
CA ILE A 26 33.70 26.33 2.33
C ILE A 26 32.88 25.80 1.13
N LEU A 27 33.56 25.34 0.08
CA LEU A 27 32.91 24.71 -1.07
C LEU A 27 32.24 23.39 -0.70
N TYR A 28 32.90 22.52 0.07
CA TYR A 28 32.33 21.27 0.57
C TYR A 28 31.13 21.53 1.47
N PHE A 29 31.21 22.51 2.38
CA PHE A 29 30.09 22.88 3.25
C PHE A 29 28.87 23.33 2.44
N LYS A 30 29.07 24.14 1.38
CA LYS A 30 27.99 24.56 0.47
C LYS A 30 27.39 23.38 -0.29
N ILE A 31 28.22 22.45 -0.77
CA ILE A 31 27.77 21.25 -1.49
C ILE A 31 26.96 20.33 -0.56
N VAL A 32 27.43 20.10 0.67
CA VAL A 32 26.74 19.28 1.67
C VAL A 32 25.41 19.91 2.08
N LEU A 33 25.39 21.22 2.30
CA LEU A 33 24.16 21.95 2.61
C LEU A 33 23.16 21.88 1.44
N PHE A 34 23.63 22.02 0.20
CA PHE A 34 22.78 21.88 -0.99
C PHE A 34 22.23 20.46 -1.14
N LEU A 35 23.05 19.43 -0.91
CA LEU A 35 22.61 18.03 -0.91
C LEU A 35 21.56 17.74 0.15
N LEU A 36 21.71 18.31 1.36
CA LEU A 36 20.72 18.19 2.43
C LEU A 36 19.39 18.85 2.03
N ILE A 37 19.43 20.07 1.48
CA ILE A 37 18.23 20.76 1.00
C ILE A 37 17.58 19.97 -0.14
N LEU A 38 18.37 19.44 -1.07
CA LEU A 38 17.89 18.60 -2.17
C LEU A 38 17.21 17.33 -1.63
N LEU A 39 17.79 16.68 -0.62
CA LEU A 39 17.19 15.52 0.05
C LEU A 39 15.85 15.87 0.68
N VAL A 40 15.74 16.99 1.38
CA VAL A 40 14.46 17.44 1.96
C VAL A 40 13.42 17.72 0.88
N ILE A 41 13.82 18.34 -0.24
CA ILE A 41 12.91 18.62 -1.36
C ILE A 41 12.47 17.32 -2.02
N VAL A 42 13.37 16.36 -2.25
CA VAL A 42 13.03 15.06 -2.87
C VAL A 42 12.16 14.23 -1.94
N PHE A 43 12.48 14.14 -0.65
CA PHE A 43 11.63 13.46 0.33
C PHE A 43 10.28 14.15 0.50
N GLY A 44 10.25 15.47 0.52
CA GLY A 44 9.02 16.26 0.55
C GLY A 44 8.18 16.06 -0.71
N ALA A 45 8.81 15.98 -1.89
CA ALA A 45 8.14 15.69 -3.15
C ALA A 45 7.59 14.26 -3.18
N ILE A 46 8.39 13.25 -2.79
CA ILE A 46 7.93 11.85 -2.70
C ILE A 46 6.77 11.74 -1.72
N TYR A 47 6.86 12.36 -0.55
CA TYR A 47 5.78 12.36 0.43
C TYR A 47 4.55 13.08 -0.12
N TYR A 48 4.72 14.25 -0.74
CA TYR A 48 3.62 15.02 -1.34
C TYR A 48 2.97 14.29 -2.52
N PHE A 49 3.72 13.59 -3.37
CA PHE A 49 3.19 12.78 -4.47
C PHE A 49 2.59 11.45 -3.98
N SER A 50 3.11 10.88 -2.89
CA SER A 50 2.56 9.68 -2.25
C SER A 50 1.28 9.98 -1.47
N ASP A 51 1.18 11.15 -0.84
CA ASP A 51 0.05 11.58 0.00
C ASP A 51 -1.04 12.26 -0.84
N LYS A 52 -0.68 12.95 -1.92
CA LYS A 52 -1.67 13.41 -2.90
C LYS A 52 -2.13 12.25 -3.77
N LYS A 53 -3.39 11.90 -3.53
CA LYS A 53 -4.41 11.22 -4.35
C LYS A 53 -4.48 11.63 -5.84
N ILE A 54 -3.39 12.03 -6.50
CA ILE A 54 -3.33 12.41 -7.93
C ILE A 54 -3.09 11.16 -8.79
N PHE A 55 -2.34 10.17 -8.30
CA PHE A 55 -2.17 8.89 -9.01
C PHE A 55 -3.36 7.93 -8.86
N ARG A 56 -4.16 8.05 -7.79
CA ARG A 56 -5.36 7.22 -7.60
C ARG A 56 -6.42 7.40 -8.71
N PRO A 57 -6.87 8.61 -9.09
CA PRO A 57 -7.88 8.78 -10.12
C PRO A 57 -7.36 8.54 -11.55
N PHE A 58 -6.05 8.65 -11.79
CA PHE A 58 -5.48 8.42 -13.12
C PHE A 58 -5.36 6.93 -13.45
N LEU A 59 -4.98 6.09 -12.47
CA LEU A 59 -5.03 4.63 -12.62
C LEU A 59 -6.48 4.10 -12.66
N LYS A 60 -7.39 4.73 -11.91
CA LYS A 60 -8.82 4.37 -11.87
C LYS A 60 -9.59 4.71 -13.17
N LYS A 61 -9.04 5.57 -14.04
CA LYS A 61 -9.61 5.90 -15.36
C LYS A 61 -9.09 5.01 -16.51
N MET A 62 -7.97 4.31 -16.31
CA MET A 62 -7.37 3.42 -17.32
C MET A 62 -7.65 1.94 -17.08
N THR A 63 -8.34 1.57 -16.00
CA THR A 63 -8.96 0.26 -15.91
C THR A 63 -10.28 0.33 -16.69
N PRO A 64 -10.45 -0.45 -17.78
CA PRO A 64 -11.74 -0.53 -18.43
C PRO A 64 -12.76 -0.98 -17.39
N LYS A 65 -13.82 -0.19 -17.19
CA LYS A 65 -15.02 -0.64 -16.46
C LYS A 65 -15.31 -2.05 -16.96
N PRO A 66 -15.35 -3.08 -16.08
CA PRO A 66 -15.64 -4.42 -16.55
C PRO A 66 -16.99 -4.37 -17.25
N LEU A 67 -16.98 -4.63 -18.55
CA LEU A 67 -18.22 -4.83 -19.31
C LEU A 67 -19.02 -5.90 -18.57
N PRO A 68 -20.37 -5.80 -18.56
CA PRO A 68 -21.22 -6.83 -17.96
C PRO A 68 -21.24 -8.05 -18.89
N VAL A 69 -20.10 -8.71 -19.06
CA VAL A 69 -20.08 -10.13 -19.38
C VAL A 69 -20.73 -10.77 -18.18
N LYS A 70 -21.71 -11.65 -18.41
CA LYS A 70 -22.39 -12.44 -17.39
C LYS A 70 -21.31 -13.29 -16.70
N PHE A 71 -20.62 -12.69 -15.73
CA PHE A 71 -19.38 -13.24 -15.20
C PHE A 71 -19.76 -14.41 -14.31
N ASP A 72 -19.35 -15.60 -14.72
CA ASP A 72 -19.69 -16.81 -13.99
C ASP A 72 -18.73 -17.00 -12.81
N TYR A 73 -19.09 -16.34 -11.71
CA TYR A 73 -18.32 -16.36 -10.48
C TYR A 73 -18.21 -17.77 -9.88
N GLU A 74 -19.21 -18.62 -10.12
CA GLU A 74 -19.23 -20.01 -9.65
C GLU A 74 -18.17 -20.82 -10.39
N ASN A 75 -18.17 -20.76 -11.73
CA ASN A 75 -17.16 -21.42 -12.55
C ASN A 75 -15.75 -20.89 -12.27
N LYS A 76 -15.59 -19.58 -12.03
CA LYS A 76 -14.29 -19.02 -11.63
C LYS A 76 -13.82 -19.58 -10.28
N LEU A 77 -14.67 -19.64 -9.27
CA LEU A 77 -14.29 -20.21 -7.97
C LEU A 77 -13.94 -21.70 -8.05
N ASN A 78 -14.67 -22.46 -8.86
CA ASN A 78 -14.37 -23.87 -9.10
C ASN A 78 -12.99 -24.03 -9.77
N PHE A 79 -12.67 -23.20 -10.77
CA PHE A 79 -11.34 -23.19 -11.38
C PHE A 79 -10.24 -22.86 -10.37
N ILE A 80 -10.41 -21.80 -9.57
CA ILE A 80 -9.47 -21.40 -8.52
C ILE A 80 -9.25 -22.58 -7.55
N ARG A 81 -10.33 -23.21 -7.09
CA ARG A 81 -10.25 -24.37 -6.19
C ARG A 81 -9.42 -25.49 -6.81
N THR A 82 -9.75 -25.93 -8.02
CA THR A 82 -9.07 -27.05 -8.67
C THR A 82 -7.60 -26.75 -8.93
N TYR A 83 -7.29 -25.55 -9.43
CA TYR A 83 -5.92 -25.13 -9.74
C TYR A 83 -5.06 -25.06 -8.47
N HIS A 84 -5.52 -24.35 -7.44
CA HIS A 84 -4.71 -24.12 -6.23
C HIS A 84 -4.62 -25.36 -5.34
N ILE A 85 -5.61 -26.26 -5.36
CA ILE A 85 -5.47 -27.59 -4.72
C ILE A 85 -4.40 -28.41 -5.43
N LYS A 86 -4.42 -28.47 -6.76
CA LYS A 86 -3.46 -29.25 -7.54
C LYS A 86 -2.01 -28.77 -7.33
N ASN A 87 -1.82 -27.45 -7.28
CA ASN A 87 -0.50 -26.83 -7.16
C ASN A 87 -0.06 -26.53 -5.72
N GLN A 88 -0.93 -26.79 -4.73
CA GLN A 88 -0.67 -26.53 -3.30
C GLN A 88 -0.38 -25.04 -2.97
N LEU A 89 -0.96 -24.12 -3.74
CA LEU A 89 -0.78 -22.66 -3.62
C LEU A 89 -1.97 -22.01 -2.89
N TYR A 90 -2.18 -22.42 -1.64
CA TYR A 90 -3.42 -22.10 -0.91
C TYR A 90 -3.55 -20.62 -0.53
N ARG A 91 -2.42 -19.95 -0.24
CA ARG A 91 -2.42 -18.53 0.13
C ARG A 91 -2.78 -17.67 -1.08
N GLU A 92 -2.19 -17.96 -2.23
CA GLU A 92 -2.46 -17.36 -3.52
C GLU A 92 -3.93 -17.57 -3.91
N GLY A 93 -4.45 -18.79 -3.71
CA GLY A 93 -5.86 -19.07 -3.85
C GLY A 93 -6.75 -18.18 -2.98
N CYS A 94 -6.39 -17.93 -1.72
CA CYS A 94 -7.13 -16.99 -0.86
C CYS A 94 -7.12 -15.54 -1.40
N PHE A 95 -6.03 -15.09 -2.04
CA PHE A 95 -6.00 -13.79 -2.74
C PHE A 95 -7.01 -13.74 -3.88
N GLU A 96 -7.03 -14.76 -4.72
CA GLU A 96 -7.94 -14.82 -5.88
C GLU A 96 -9.42 -14.97 -5.48
N ILE A 97 -9.72 -15.74 -4.42
CA ILE A 97 -11.08 -15.84 -3.86
C ILE A 97 -11.54 -14.47 -3.38
N SER A 98 -10.70 -13.76 -2.62
CA SER A 98 -11.04 -12.43 -2.10
C SER A 98 -11.30 -11.43 -3.22
N ALA A 99 -10.42 -11.37 -4.24
CA ALA A 99 -10.64 -10.53 -5.41
C ALA A 99 -11.97 -10.87 -6.11
N THR A 100 -12.24 -12.16 -6.33
CA THR A 100 -13.48 -12.63 -6.98
C THR A 100 -14.72 -12.24 -6.18
N LEU A 101 -14.69 -12.40 -4.85
CA LEU A 101 -15.79 -12.00 -3.97
C LEU A 101 -15.99 -10.49 -3.95
N LYS A 102 -14.92 -9.70 -3.90
CA LYS A 102 -15.02 -8.24 -3.92
C LYS A 102 -15.66 -7.76 -5.24
N THR A 103 -15.25 -8.28 -6.39
CA THR A 103 -15.87 -7.97 -7.68
C THR A 103 -17.35 -8.38 -7.73
N PHE A 104 -17.69 -9.54 -7.18
CA PHE A 104 -19.09 -9.99 -7.06
C PHE A 104 -19.93 -9.03 -6.21
N LEU A 105 -19.42 -8.63 -5.04
CA LEU A 105 -20.12 -7.70 -4.14
C LEU A 105 -20.23 -6.29 -4.76
N GLU A 106 -19.20 -5.83 -5.47
CA GLU A 106 -19.24 -4.57 -6.21
C GLU A 106 -20.33 -4.57 -7.29
N THR A 107 -20.48 -5.69 -8.01
CA THR A 107 -21.56 -5.88 -8.99
C THR A 107 -22.94 -5.76 -8.34
N ILE A 108 -23.10 -6.30 -7.13
CA ILE A 108 -24.37 -6.31 -6.39
C ILE A 108 -24.67 -4.94 -5.77
N TYR A 109 -23.73 -4.40 -5.00
CA TYR A 109 -23.92 -3.20 -4.20
C TYR A 109 -23.69 -1.90 -4.99
N LYS A 110 -23.12 -1.99 -6.21
CA LYS A 110 -22.70 -0.83 -7.02
C LYS A 110 -21.81 0.14 -6.25
N LYS A 111 -20.93 -0.41 -5.42
CA LYS A 111 -19.90 0.30 -4.64
C LYS A 111 -18.55 -0.30 -4.99
N ASP A 112 -17.49 0.50 -4.98
CA ASP A 112 -16.12 0.05 -5.25
C ASP A 112 -15.59 -0.81 -4.08
N VAL A 113 -16.05 -2.05 -3.97
CA VAL A 113 -15.70 -2.97 -2.87
C VAL A 113 -14.27 -3.50 -3.05
N GLU A 114 -13.77 -3.59 -4.28
CA GLU A 114 -12.41 -4.04 -4.57
C GLU A 114 -11.35 -3.21 -3.82
N GLU A 115 -11.51 -1.89 -3.82
CA GLU A 115 -10.60 -0.93 -3.20
C GLU A 115 -10.75 -0.81 -1.68
N MET A 116 -11.80 -1.40 -1.10
CA MET A 116 -12.03 -1.32 0.33
C MET A 116 -11.06 -2.23 1.10
N THR A 117 -10.47 -1.65 2.14
CA THR A 117 -9.80 -2.37 3.22
C THR A 117 -10.82 -3.19 4.02
N VAL A 118 -10.35 -4.16 4.81
CA VAL A 118 -11.22 -4.98 5.68
C VAL A 118 -12.05 -4.11 6.62
N THR A 119 -11.45 -3.08 7.21
CA THR A 119 -12.14 -2.14 8.11
C THR A 119 -13.21 -1.32 7.39
N GLU A 120 -12.99 -0.95 6.12
CA GLU A 120 -14.00 -0.27 5.31
C GLU A 120 -15.14 -1.20 4.90
N ILE A 121 -14.82 -2.47 4.60
CA ILE A 121 -15.82 -3.52 4.35
C ILE A 121 -16.71 -3.70 5.59
N GLU A 122 -16.13 -3.75 6.79
CA GLU A 122 -16.89 -3.95 8.03
C GLU A 122 -17.92 -2.83 8.29
N LYS A 123 -17.55 -1.59 7.96
CA LYS A 123 -18.38 -0.39 8.16
C LYS A 123 -19.43 -0.19 7.06
N ASN A 124 -19.08 -0.49 5.81
CA ASN A 124 -19.89 -0.10 4.64
C ASN A 124 -20.75 -1.23 4.07
N LEU A 125 -20.43 -2.49 4.40
CA LEU A 125 -21.14 -3.66 3.90
C LEU A 125 -22.18 -4.12 4.94
N SER A 126 -23.45 -4.15 4.55
CA SER A 126 -24.55 -4.52 5.44
C SER A 126 -24.59 -6.03 5.75
N ASP A 127 -24.05 -6.86 4.87
CA ASP A 127 -24.15 -8.31 4.99
C ASP A 127 -23.09 -8.91 5.91
N ASN A 128 -23.54 -9.61 6.95
CA ASN A 128 -22.65 -10.17 7.95
C ASN A 128 -21.81 -11.35 7.43
N SER A 129 -22.39 -12.20 6.57
CA SER A 129 -21.70 -13.36 6.01
C SER A 129 -20.57 -12.93 5.08
N ALA A 130 -20.85 -11.94 4.22
CA ALA A 130 -19.85 -11.40 3.31
C ALA A 130 -18.69 -10.72 4.06
N ARG A 131 -18.98 -9.96 5.11
CA ARG A 131 -17.95 -9.36 5.99
C ARG A 131 -17.06 -10.42 6.63
N GLU A 132 -17.68 -11.45 7.21
CA GLU A 132 -16.94 -12.50 7.92
C GLU A 132 -16.02 -13.29 7.00
N ILE A 133 -16.50 -13.66 5.80
CA ILE A 133 -15.67 -14.38 4.81
C ILE A 133 -14.49 -13.51 4.37
N LEU A 134 -14.70 -12.23 4.07
CA LEU A 134 -13.62 -11.32 3.66
C LEU A 134 -12.60 -11.09 4.77
N ARG A 135 -13.05 -11.02 6.03
CA ARG A 135 -12.18 -10.94 7.21
C ARG A 135 -11.31 -12.19 7.36
N LEU A 136 -11.91 -13.38 7.22
CA LEU A 136 -11.19 -14.65 7.28
C LEU A 136 -10.20 -14.79 6.12
N LEU A 137 -10.60 -14.44 4.90
CA LEU A 137 -9.70 -14.44 3.74
C LEU A 137 -8.50 -13.52 3.96
N SER A 138 -8.72 -12.31 4.48
CA SER A 138 -7.62 -11.40 4.81
C SER A 138 -6.68 -12.01 5.86
N LYS A 139 -7.21 -12.71 6.87
CA LYS A 139 -6.37 -13.41 7.85
C LYS A 139 -5.50 -14.48 7.18
N TYR A 140 -6.08 -15.31 6.30
CA TYR A 140 -5.35 -16.39 5.62
C TYR A 140 -4.35 -15.89 4.55
N GLN A 141 -4.59 -14.71 3.98
CA GLN A 141 -3.68 -14.04 3.04
C GLN A 141 -2.40 -13.55 3.73
N PHE A 142 -2.51 -12.96 4.92
CA PHE A 142 -1.41 -12.26 5.58
C PHE A 142 -0.83 -12.97 6.82
N GLN A 143 -1.34 -14.15 7.18
CA GLN A 143 -0.77 -14.94 8.26
C GLN A 143 0.67 -15.39 7.93
N LYS A 144 1.51 -15.51 8.96
CA LYS A 144 2.92 -15.91 8.81
C LYS A 144 3.06 -17.35 8.29
N THR A 145 2.19 -18.24 8.72
CA THR A 145 2.17 -19.64 8.30
C THR A 145 1.42 -19.82 6.98
N ASN A 146 1.73 -20.87 6.23
CA ASN A 146 0.96 -21.20 5.03
C ASN A 146 -0.44 -21.67 5.42
N THR A 147 -1.44 -21.28 4.62
CA THR A 147 -2.82 -21.72 4.77
C THR A 147 -2.90 -23.22 4.50
N SER A 148 -3.55 -23.97 5.38
CA SER A 148 -3.77 -25.40 5.14
C SER A 148 -4.80 -25.62 4.04
N LYS A 149 -4.72 -26.78 3.37
CA LYS A 149 -5.70 -27.20 2.36
C LYS A 149 -7.13 -27.13 2.89
N GLU A 150 -7.36 -27.64 4.09
CA GLU A 150 -8.69 -27.68 4.72
C GLU A 150 -9.29 -26.28 4.91
N ASN A 151 -8.49 -25.33 5.43
CA ASN A 151 -8.92 -23.94 5.55
C ASN A 151 -9.24 -23.32 4.18
N PHE A 152 -8.41 -23.60 3.17
CA PHE A 152 -8.63 -23.11 1.81
C PHE A 152 -9.92 -23.67 1.18
N GLU A 153 -10.16 -24.98 1.30
CA GLU A 153 -11.38 -25.62 0.80
C GLU A 153 -12.64 -25.12 1.51
N GLN A 154 -12.53 -24.84 2.82
CA GLN A 154 -13.60 -24.21 3.59
C GLN A 154 -13.91 -22.81 3.05
N MET A 155 -12.89 -22.00 2.77
CA MET A 155 -13.07 -20.66 2.17
C MET A 155 -13.72 -20.74 0.78
N CYS A 156 -13.31 -21.71 -0.06
CA CYS A 156 -13.95 -21.94 -1.35
C CYS A 156 -15.45 -22.25 -1.19
N SER A 157 -15.79 -23.13 -0.25
CA SER A 157 -17.17 -23.58 -0.01
C SER A 157 -18.04 -22.43 0.52
N GLN A 158 -17.52 -21.63 1.44
CA GLN A 158 -18.22 -20.45 1.95
C GLN A 158 -18.42 -19.39 0.87
N ALA A 159 -17.42 -19.14 0.04
CA ALA A 159 -17.51 -18.20 -1.07
C ALA A 159 -18.54 -18.64 -2.12
N LEU A 160 -18.56 -19.92 -2.49
CA LEU A 160 -19.56 -20.50 -3.39
C LEU A 160 -20.97 -20.37 -2.84
N SER A 161 -21.16 -20.69 -1.55
CA SER A 161 -22.44 -20.52 -0.86
C SER A 161 -22.95 -19.08 -0.95
N LEU A 162 -22.07 -18.10 -0.67
CA LEU A 162 -22.41 -16.68 -0.75
C LEU A 162 -22.85 -16.24 -2.17
N ILE A 163 -22.18 -16.74 -3.21
CA ILE A 163 -22.51 -16.44 -4.61
C ILE A 163 -23.81 -17.10 -5.03
N ASN A 164 -24.07 -18.33 -4.59
CA ASN A 164 -25.30 -19.05 -4.89
C ASN A 164 -26.52 -18.42 -4.21
N ASP A 165 -26.31 -17.87 -3.02
CA ASP A 165 -27.31 -17.11 -2.27
C ASP A 165 -27.51 -15.68 -2.79
N ARG A 166 -27.01 -15.33 -4.00
CA ARG A 166 -27.05 -13.96 -4.54
C ARG A 166 -28.41 -13.25 -4.49
N LYS A 167 -29.50 -14.02 -4.51
CA LYS A 167 -30.87 -13.50 -4.41
C LYS A 167 -31.12 -12.72 -3.12
N ARG A 168 -30.39 -13.02 -2.03
CA ARG A 168 -30.52 -12.33 -0.72
C ARG A 168 -30.07 -10.87 -0.75
N PHE A 169 -29.28 -10.48 -1.75
CA PHE A 169 -28.72 -9.13 -1.86
C PHE A 169 -29.51 -8.20 -2.77
N LEU A 170 -30.53 -8.71 -3.47
CA LEU A 170 -31.40 -7.88 -4.28
C LEU A 170 -32.38 -7.13 -3.37
N PRO A 171 -32.62 -5.82 -3.59
CA PRO A 171 -33.65 -5.10 -2.87
C PRO A 171 -35.00 -5.78 -3.12
N LYS A 172 -35.76 -6.01 -2.03
CA LYS A 172 -37.15 -6.49 -2.09
C LYS A 172 -38.08 -5.41 -2.61
#